data_AF-A0A535DXQ4-F1
#
_entry.id   AF-A0A535DXQ4-F1
#
_cell.length_a   1.000
_cell.length_b   1.000
_cell.length_c   1.000
_cell.angle_alpha   90.00
_cell.angle_beta   90.00
_cell.angle_gamma   90.00
#
_symmetry.space_group_name_H-M   'P 1'
#
loop_
_entity.id
_entity.type
_entity.pdbx_description
1 polymer ?
#
loop_
_entity_poly.entity_id
_entity_poly.type
_entity_poly.pdbx_seq_one_letter_code
_entity_poly.pdbx_strand_id
1 'polypeptide(L)' 'AVDSLDKCGVYFGTTGGQVYASPDAGDTWAPIVRDLPPVLSVEVQTLR' A
#
# COMPACT_ATOMS: atom_id res chain seq x y z
N ALA A 1 0.10 -5.94 -1.38
CA ALA A 1 -0.15 -6.50 -0.04
C ALA A 1 -1.52 -6.07 0.46
N VAL A 2 -2.06 -6.79 1.44
CA VAL A 2 -3.31 -6.44 2.14
C VAL A 2 -3.14 -6.66 3.63
N ASP A 3 -3.73 -5.79 4.46
CA ASP A 3 -3.79 -6.03 5.91
C ASP A 3 -5.05 -6.83 6.30
N SER A 4 -5.23 -7.03 7.61
CA SER A 4 -6.33 -7.83 8.17
C SER A 4 -7.31 -7.01 9.02
N LEU A 5 -7.44 -5.71 8.78
CA LEU A 5 -8.43 -4.86 9.46
C LEU A 5 -9.83 -5.04 8.83
N ASP A 6 -10.89 -4.66 9.57
CA ASP A 6 -12.29 -4.77 9.10
C ASP A 6 -12.52 -4.07 7.76
N LYS A 7 -11.99 -2.85 7.63
CA LYS A 7 -11.78 -2.22 6.33
C LYS A 7 -10.36 -2.56 5.89
N CYS A 8 -10.26 -3.62 5.09
CA CYS A 8 -8.99 -4.15 4.61
C CYS A 8 -8.18 -3.05 3.90
N GLY A 9 -7.00 -2.76 4.42
CA GLY A 9 -6.04 -1.89 3.76
C GLY A 9 -5.40 -2.58 2.56
N VAL A 10 -5.34 -1.90 1.42
CA VAL A 10 -4.73 -2.40 0.18
C VAL A 10 -3.53 -1.56 -0.20
N TYR A 11 -2.42 -2.21 -0.54
CA TYR A 11 -1.13 -1.55 -0.80
C TYR A 11 -0.46 -2.10 -2.06
N PHE A 12 0.02 -1.22 -2.93
CA PHE A 12 0.83 -1.62 -4.08
C PHE A 12 1.96 -0.63 -4.35
N GLY A 13 3.07 -1.18 -4.85
CA GLY A 13 4.19 -0.42 -5.37
C GLY A 13 4.12 -0.29 -6.88
N THR A 14 4.63 0.81 -7.42
CA THR A 14 4.77 1.00 -8.87
C THR A 14 6.24 0.86 -9.28
N THR A 15 6.47 0.55 -10.55
CA THR A 15 7.82 0.61 -11.14
C THR A 15 8.36 2.04 -11.21
N GLY A 16 7.48 3.05 -11.10
CA GLY A 16 7.84 4.46 -11.03
C GLY A 16 8.29 4.94 -9.64
N GLY A 17 8.37 4.06 -8.64
CA GLY A 17 8.91 4.41 -7.33
C GLY A 17 7.91 4.96 -6.32
N GLN A 18 6.61 4.75 -6.53
CA GLN A 18 5.56 5.14 -5.59
C GLN A 18 5.00 3.93 -4.86
N VAL A 19 4.53 4.15 -3.63
CA VAL A 19 3.67 3.21 -2.92
C VAL A 19 2.34 3.90 -2.69
N TYR A 20 1.26 3.25 -3.11
CA TYR A 20 -0.11 3.68 -2.89
C TYR A 20 -0.76 2.82 -1.81
N ALA A 21 -1.63 3.46 -1.03
CA ALA A 21 -2.47 2.80 -0.06
C ALA A 21 -3.93 3.20 -0.24
N SER A 22 -4.81 2.25 0.02
CA SER A 22 -6.23 2.48 0.27
C SER A 22 -6.55 1.93 1.67
N PRO A 23 -7.07 2.75 2.60
CA PRO A 23 -7.48 2.30 3.93
C PRO A 23 -8.95 1.82 3.96
N ASP A 24 -9.62 1.78 2.81
CA ASP A 24 -11.06 1.60 2.67
C ASP A 24 -11.40 0.58 1.57
N ALA A 25 -10.70 -0.56 1.57
CA ALA A 25 -10.97 -1.69 0.67
C ALA A 25 -10.90 -1.36 -0.84
N GLY A 26 -10.18 -0.30 -1.20
CA GLY A 26 -9.97 0.14 -2.59
C GLY A 26 -10.83 1.31 -3.03
N ASP A 27 -11.68 1.87 -2.16
CA ASP A 27 -12.58 2.98 -2.52
C ASP A 27 -11.81 4.28 -2.79
N THR A 28 -10.81 4.62 -1.96
CA THR A 28 -9.97 5.80 -2.12
C THR A 28 -8.48 5.47 -2.04
N TRP A 29 -7.65 6.23 -2.76
CA TRP A 29 -6.23 5.96 -2.91
C TRP A 29 -5.39 7.20 -2.64
N ALA A 30 -4.30 7.02 -1.89
CA ALA A 30 -3.31 8.05 -1.67
C ALA A 30 -1.89 7.49 -1.84
N PRO A 31 -0.95 8.26 -2.41
CA PRO A 31 0.45 7.90 -2.34
C PRO A 31 0.96 8.10 -0.90
N ILE A 32 1.56 7.06 -0.33
CA ILE A 32 2.14 7.09 1.03
C ILE A 32 3.66 7.19 1.03
N VAL A 33 4.31 6.84 -0.08
CA VAL A 33 5.75 7.04 -0.33
C VAL A 33 5.94 7.40 -1.80
N ARG A 34 6.94 8.24 -2.09
CA ARG A 34 7.33 8.66 -3.45
C ARG A 34 8.85 8.62 -3.57
N ASP A 35 9.34 8.67 -4.81
CA ASP A 35 10.75 8.86 -5.16
C ASP A 35 11.68 7.72 -4.72
N LEU A 36 11.15 6.51 -4.66
CA LEU A 36 11.95 5.29 -4.54
C LEU A 36 12.46 4.82 -5.91
N PRO A 37 13.46 3.93 -5.95
CA PRO A 37 13.63 3.03 -7.09
C PRO A 37 12.38 2.16 -7.35
N PRO A 38 12.32 1.40 -8.45
CA PRO A 38 11.19 0.52 -8.74
C PRO A 38 10.83 -0.40 -7.56
N VAL A 39 9.58 -0.37 -7.12
CA VAL A 39 9.11 -1.17 -5.99
C VAL A 39 8.71 -2.54 -6.50
N LEU A 40 9.52 -3.55 -6.20
CA LEU A 40 9.33 -4.92 -6.71
C LEU A 40 8.41 -5.76 -5.82
N SER A 41 8.29 -5.41 -4.54
CA SER A 41 7.41 -6.10 -3.60
C SER A 41 6.93 -5.13 -2.52
N VAL A 42 5.76 -5.43 -1.95
CA VAL A 42 5.20 -4.76 -0.79
C VAL A 42 4.74 -5.85 0.17
N GLU A 43 5.08 -5.69 1.44
CA GLU A 43 4.61 -6.50 2.56
C GLU A 43 3.97 -5.57 3.59
N VAL A 44 2.99 -6.08 4.34
CA VAL A 44 2.30 -5.31 5.39
C VAL A 44 2.13 -6.17 6.63
N GLN A 45 2.25 -5.54 7.80
CA GLN A 45 2.11 -6.17 9.10
C GLN A 45 1.25 -5.29 10.01
N THR A 46 0.29 -5.90 10.70
CA THR A 46 -0.43 -5.26 11.81
C THR A 46 0.34 -5.49 13.11
N LEU A 47 0.63 -4.42 13.84
CA LEU A 47 1.23 -4.49 15.17
C LEU A 47 0.14 -4.82 16.20
N ARG A 48 0.48 -5.66 17.18
CA ARG A 48 -0.33 -5.95 18.37
C ARG A 48 0.38 -5.44 19.60
#